data_AF-A0A354FFQ3-F1
#
_entry.id   AF-A0A354FFQ3-F1
#
_cell.length_a   1.000
_cell.length_b   1.000
_cell.length_c   1.000
_cell.angle_alpha   90.00
_cell.angle_beta   90.00
_cell.angle_gamma   90.00
#
_symmetry.space_group_name_H-M   'P 1'
#
loop_
_entity.id
_entity.type
_entity.pdbx_description
1 polymer ?
#
loop_
_entity_poly.entity_id
_entity_poly.type
_entity_poly.pdbx_seq_one_letter_code
_entity_poly.pdbx_strand_id
1 'polypeptide(L)' 'MHYYVYLLKCGDGTLYTGWTNDIDARLTAHREGRGAKYTRGRG' A
#
# COMPACT_ATOMS: atom_id res chain seq x y z
N MET A 1 -6.62 19.73 3.01
CA MET A 1 -5.85 18.62 2.41
C MET A 1 -5.83 17.49 3.42
N HIS A 2 -6.27 16.28 3.04
CA HIS A 2 -6.37 15.15 3.96
C HIS A 2 -5.14 14.25 3.83
N TYR A 3 -4.71 13.68 4.95
CA TYR A 3 -3.67 12.68 5.02
C TYR A 3 -4.21 11.46 5.73
N TYR A 4 -3.91 10.29 5.19
CA TYR A 4 -4.39 9.01 5.65
C TYR A 4 -3.20 8.15 6.06
N VAL A 5 -3.33 7.49 7.20
CA VAL A 5 -2.50 6.36 7.57
C VAL A 5 -3.33 5.11 7.34
N TYR A 6 -2.73 4.07 6.77
CA TYR A 6 -3.43 2.83 6.42
C TYR A 6 -2.59 1.60 6.74
N LEU A 7 -3.29 0.46 6.81
CA LEU A 7 -2.74 -0.88 6.94
C LEU A 7 -3.16 -1.69 5.71
N LEU A 8 -2.20 -2.32 5.03
CA LEU A 8 -2.45 -3.30 3.98
C LEU A 8 -2.20 -4.70 4.53
N LYS A 9 -3.08 -5.64 4.19
CA LYS A 9 -2.83 -7.07 4.38
C LYS A 9 -2.19 -7.64 3.11
N CYS A 10 -0.97 -8.12 3.24
CA CYS A 10 -0.23 -8.77 2.16
C CYS A 10 -0.73 -10.21 1.94
N GLY A 11 -0.41 -10.79 0.79
CA GLY A 11 -0.78 -12.17 0.44
C GLY A 11 -0.20 -13.24 1.38
N ASP A 12 0.92 -12.95 2.04
CA ASP A 12 1.53 -13.80 3.09
C ASP A 12 0.89 -13.61 4.48
N GLY A 13 -0.17 -12.79 4.58
CA GLY A 13 -0.86 -12.49 5.82
C GLY A 13 -0.20 -11.42 6.68
N THR A 14 0.97 -10.91 6.30
CA THR A 14 1.64 -9.80 7.01
C THR A 14 0.88 -8.48 6.84
N LEU A 15 1.11 -7.55 7.77
CA LEU A 15 0.57 -6.19 7.70
C LEU A 15 1.66 -5.19 7.33
N TYR A 16 1.36 -4.33 6.35
CA TYR A 16 2.21 -3.21 5.95
C TYR A 16 1.54 -1.88 6.31
N THR A 17 2.24 -1.01 7.04
CA THR A 17 1.80 0.35 7.36
C THR A 17 2.29 1.34 6.30
N GLY A 18 1.43 2.28 5.93
CA GLY A 18 1.79 3.35 5.02
C GLY A 18 0.94 4.60 5.24
N TRP A 19 1.32 5.67 4.54
CA TRP A 19 0.57 6.93 4.55
C TRP A 19 0.49 7.53 3.14
N THR A 20 -0.54 8.33 2.91
CA THR A 20 -0.76 9.02 1.63
C THR A 20 -1.79 10.15 1.79
N ASN A 21 -1.78 11.12 0.88
CA ASN A 21 -2.86 12.07 0.70
C ASN A 21 -3.89 11.63 -0.37
N ASP A 22 -3.58 10.56 -1.10
CA ASP A 22 -4.43 9.94 -2.14
C ASP A 22 -4.40 8.42 -1.96
N ILE A 23 -5.52 7.84 -1.51
CA ILE A 23 -5.63 6.40 -1.23
C ILE A 23 -5.74 5.57 -2.50
N ASP A 24 -6.49 6.05 -3.50
CA ASP A 24 -6.77 5.28 -4.72
C ASP A 24 -5.52 5.15 -5.59
N ALA A 25 -4.78 6.26 -5.75
CA ALA A 25 -3.50 6.24 -6.45
C ALA A 25 -2.49 5.34 -5.73
N ARG A 26 -2.47 5.38 -4.39
CA ARG A 26 -1.54 4.57 -3.59
C ARG A 26 -1.85 3.09 -3.68
N LEU A 27 -3.12 2.70 -3.57
CA LEU A 27 -3.54 1.30 -3.69
C LEU A 27 -3.22 0.74 -5.09
N THR A 28 -3.45 1.53 -6.14
CA THR A 28 -3.10 1.17 -7.52
C THR A 28 -1.61 0.93 -7.68
N ALA A 29 -0.76 1.80 -7.15
CA ALA A 29 0.69 1.61 -7.18
C ALA A 29 1.13 0.31 -6.49
N HIS A 30 0.52 -0.05 -5.34
CA HIS A 30 0.81 -1.32 -4.66
C HIS A 30 0.44 -2.54 -5.53
N ARG A 31 -0.74 -2.53 -6.17
CA ARG A 31 -1.20 -3.61 -7.06
C ARG A 31 -0.31 -3.80 -8.29
N GLU A 32 0.19 -2.71 -8.86
CA GLU A 32 1.11 -2.75 -10.01
C GLU A 32 2.56 -3.06 -9.62
N GLY A 33 2.85 -3.29 -8.34
CA GLY A 33 4.21 -3.53 -7.85
C GLY A 33 5.13 -2.30 -7.90
N ARG A 34 4.56 -1.11 -8.13
CA ARG A 34 5.24 0.20 -8.10
C ARG A 34 5.12 0.91 -6.74
N GLY A 35 4.45 0.27 -5.77
CA GLY A 35 4.35 0.74 -4.39
C GLY A 35 5.64 0.55 -3.60
N ALA A 36 5.53 0.31 -2.30
CA ALA A 36 6.70 0.09 -1.45
C ALA A 36 7.46 -1.18 -1.88
N LYS A 37 8.79 -1.16 -1.74
CA LYS A 37 9.67 -2.33 -2.00
C LYS A 37 9.16 -3.58 -1.28
N TYR A 38 8.67 -3.42 -0.05
CA TYR A 38 8.11 -4.52 0.73
C TYR A 38 6.83 -5.11 0.12
N THR A 39 5.93 -4.30 -0.41
CA THR A 39 4.65 -4.81 -0.94
C THR A 39 4.76 -5.40 -2.35
N ARG A 40 5.90 -5.26 -3.03
CA ARG A 40 6.10 -5.76 -4.40
C ARG A 40 6.08 -7.29 -4.42
N GLY A 41 5.20 -7.87 -5.25
CA GLY A 41 5.05 -9.33 -5.36
C GLY A 41 4.38 -9.98 -4.15
N ARG A 42 3.76 -9.20 -3.27
CA ARG A 42 3.00 -9.66 -2.09
C ARG A 42 1.53 -9.25 -2.16
N GLY A 43 1.05 -8.92 -3.36
CA GLY A 43 -0.35 -8.63 -3.67
C GLY A 43 -1.09 -9.85 -4.16
#